data_AF-A0A6C0JR39-F1
#
_entry.id   AF-A0A6C0JR39-F1
#
_cell.length_a   1.000
_cell.length_b   1.000
_cell.length_c   1.000
_cell.angle_alpha   90.00
_cell.angle_beta   90.00
_cell.angle_gamma   90.00
#
_symmetry.space_group_name_H-M   'P 1'
#
loop_
_entity.id
_entity.type
_entity.pdbx_description
1 polymer ?
#
loop_
_entity_poly.entity_id
_entity_poly.type
_entity_poly.pdbx_seq_one_letter_code
_entity_poly.pdbx_strand_id
1 'polypeptide(L)' 'MTTILKFPDASILASEIVCIYFIICEGGFDIKADTKSGKTVQLNWVYKQAEPRDFINEYTCLWENAIKT' A
#
# COMPACT_ATOMS: atom_id res chain seq x y z
N MET A 1 0.10 6.11 18.16
CA MET A 1 1.27 6.93 17.76
C MET A 1 1.54 6.61 16.30
N THR A 2 1.34 7.55 15.39
CA THR A 2 1.50 7.30 13.94
C THR A 2 2.93 7.64 13.54
N THR A 3 3.70 6.64 13.15
CA THR A 3 5.08 6.83 12.68
C THR A 3 5.04 7.34 11.24
N ILE A 4 5.43 8.59 11.00
CA ILE A 4 5.62 9.12 9.65
C ILE A 4 7.04 8.76 9.21
N LEU A 5 7.16 7.98 8.14
CA LEU A 5 8.45 7.69 7.52
C LEU A 5 9.03 8.97 6.90
N LYS A 6 10.34 9.18 7.05
CA LYS A 6 11.03 10.27 6.37
C LYS A 6 11.04 10.00 4.86
N PHE A 7 11.01 11.05 4.05
CA PHE A 7 10.94 10.96 2.58
C PHE A 7 11.97 9.99 1.96
N PRO A 8 13.26 9.97 2.38
CA PRO A 8 14.22 9.00 1.85
C PRO A 8 13.83 7.55 2.13
N ASP A 9 13.44 7.25 3.37
CA ASP A 9 13.05 5.89 3.77
C ASP A 9 11.74 5.46 3.08
N ALA A 10 10.80 6.39 2.93
CA ALA A 10 9.57 6.18 2.17
C ALA A 10 9.85 5.93 0.69
N SER A 11 10.78 6.67 0.08
CA SER A 11 11.15 6.53 -1.33
C SER A 11 11.92 5.23 -1.62
N ILE A 12 12.78 4.78 -0.69
CA ILE A 12 13.45 3.48 -0.78
C ILE A 12 12.41 2.37 -0.71
N LEU A 13 11.53 2.41 0.30
CA LEU A 13 10.43 1.44 0.40
C LEU A 13 9.55 1.47 -0.86
N ALA A 14 9.36 2.65 -1.45
CA ALA A 14 8.61 2.79 -2.69
C ALA A 14 9.28 2.15 -3.90
N SER A 15 10.59 2.34 -4.04
CA SER A 15 11.40 1.73 -5.10
C SER A 15 11.50 0.20 -4.99
N GLU A 16 11.23 -0.35 -3.81
CA GLU A 16 11.27 -1.78 -3.53
C GLU A 16 9.93 -2.47 -3.80
N ILE A 17 8.82 -1.74 -3.87
CA ILE A 17 7.49 -2.33 -4.07
C ILE A 17 7.31 -2.78 -5.53
N VAL A 18 6.93 -4.04 -5.70
CA VAL A 18 6.69 -4.70 -7.00
C VAL A 18 5.21 -4.78 -7.30
N CYS A 19 4.40 -5.03 -6.29
CA CYS A 19 2.96 -5.24 -6.43
C CYS A 19 2.24 -4.71 -5.19
N ILE A 20 1.08 -4.07 -5.39
CA ILE A 20 0.14 -3.69 -4.33
C ILE A 20 -1.17 -4.46 -4.57
N TYR A 21 -1.70 -5.08 -3.53
CA TYR A 21 -2.92 -5.87 -3.58
C TYR A 21 -3.67 -5.82 -2.25
N PHE A 22 -4.86 -6.42 -2.22
CA PHE A 22 -5.68 -6.50 -1.03
C PHE A 22 -5.96 -7.94 -0.63
N ILE A 23 -6.20 -8.14 0.66
CA ILE A 23 -6.69 -9.41 1.20
C ILE A 23 -7.98 -9.11 1.96
N ILE A 24 -9.07 -9.78 1.58
CA ILE A 24 -10.33 -9.69 2.30
C ILE A 24 -10.18 -10.43 3.62
N CYS A 25 -10.45 -9.74 4.71
CA CYS A 25 -10.42 -10.30 6.06
C CYS A 25 -11.77 -10.05 6.76
N GLU A 26 -11.95 -10.61 7.94
CA GLU A 26 -13.19 -10.40 8.68
C GLU A 26 -13.33 -8.92 9.08
N GLY A 27 -14.39 -8.26 8.59
CA GLY A 27 -14.68 -6.85 8.92
C GLY A 27 -13.99 -5.80 8.02
N GLY A 28 -13.29 -6.21 6.97
CA GLY A 28 -12.59 -5.26 6.09
C GLY A 28 -11.63 -5.91 5.10
N PHE A 29 -10.62 -5.16 4.67
CA PHE A 29 -9.53 -5.67 3.86
C PHE A 29 -8.19 -5.02 4.21
N ASP A 30 -7.12 -5.82 4.18
CA ASP A 30 -5.75 -5.34 4.29
C ASP A 30 -5.28 -4.87 2.92
N ILE A 31 -4.60 -3.72 2.86
CA ILE A 31 -3.79 -3.31 1.70
C ILE A 31 -2.36 -3.73 1.99
N LYS A 32 -1.79 -4.55 1.10
CA LYS A 32 -0.43 -5.09 1.23
C LYS A 32 0.39 -4.79 -0.01
N ALA A 33 1.71 -4.84 0.16
CA ALA A 33 2.65 -4.74 -0.93
C ALA A 33 3.72 -5.82 -0.83
N ASP A 34 4.05 -6.42 -1.97
CA ASP A 34 5.21 -7.29 -2.10
C ASP A 34 6.41 -6.46 -2.56
N THR A 35 7.55 -6.72 -1.93
CA THR A 35 8.81 -6.05 -2.25
C THR A 35 9.73 -6.93 -3.10
N LYS A 36 10.72 -6.33 -3.77
CA LYS A 36 11.75 -7.05 -4.55
C LYS A 36 12.51 -8.08 -3.71
N SER A 37 12.63 -7.84 -2.41
CA SER A 37 13.23 -8.76 -1.45
C SER A 37 12.39 -10.02 -1.16
N GLY A 38 11.17 -10.11 -1.70
CA GLY A 38 10.22 -11.19 -1.44
C GLY A 38 9.45 -11.04 -0.12
N LYS A 39 9.60 -9.90 0.57
CA LYS A 39 8.82 -9.60 1.78
C LYS A 39 7.50 -8.94 1.44
N THR A 40 6.46 -9.34 2.15
CA THR A 40 5.15 -8.67 2.14
C THR A 40 5.05 -7.71 3.31
N VAL A 41 4.63 -6.47 3.05
CA VAL A 41 4.37 -5.44 4.06
C VAL A 41 2.90 -5.02 4.03
N GLN A 42 2.33 -4.74 5.19
CA GLN A 42 0.99 -4.16 5.29
C GLN A 42 1.08 -2.64 5.23
N LEU A 43 0.39 -2.04 4.26
CA LEU A 43 0.35 -0.60 4.05
C LEU A 43 -0.80 0.06 4.80
N ASN A 44 -1.98 -0.57 4.80
CA ASN A 44 -3.16 -0.04 5.48
C ASN A 44 -4.18 -1.14 5.79
N TRP A 45 -5.15 -0.83 6.66
CA TRP A 45 -6.35 -1.63 6.91
C TRP A 45 -7.59 -0.78 6.65
N VAL A 46 -8.54 -1.31 5.88
CA VAL A 46 -9.78 -0.59 5.52
C VAL A 46 -10.98 -1.35 6.06
N TYR A 47 -11.82 -0.64 6.82
CA TYR A 47 -13.05 -1.21 7.38
C TYR A 47 -14.14 -1.36 6.31
N LYS A 48 -15.01 -2.37 6.48
CA LYS A 48 -16.02 -2.89 5.54
C LYS A 48 -16.96 -1.90 4.82
N GLN A 49 -16.94 -0.62 5.15
CA GLN A 49 -17.83 0.39 4.55
C GLN A 49 -17.37 0.89 3.17
N ALA A 50 -16.18 0.49 2.72
CA ALA A 50 -15.62 0.88 1.42
C ALA A 50 -15.59 -0.27 0.41
N GLU A 51 -15.93 0.00 -0.85
CA GLU A 51 -15.74 -0.93 -1.96
C GLU A 51 -14.24 -1.14 -2.23
N PRO A 52 -13.71 -2.38 -2.14
CA PRO A 52 -12.27 -2.64 -2.21
C PRO A 52 -11.60 -2.16 -3.49
N ARG A 53 -12.33 -2.17 -4.61
CA ARG A 53 -11.81 -1.79 -5.94
C ARG A 53 -11.46 -0.32 -6.05
N ASP A 54 -12.27 0.54 -5.46
CA ASP A 54 -12.05 2.00 -5.52
C ASP A 54 -10.77 2.38 -4.78
N PHE A 55 -10.52 1.73 -3.63
CA PHE A 55 -9.30 1.92 -2.85
C PHE A 55 -8.05 1.43 -3.55
N ILE A 56 -8.08 0.28 -4.24
CA ILE A 56 -6.91 -0.20 -4.98
C ILE A 56 -6.55 0.77 -6.09
N ASN A 57 -7.55 1.27 -6.82
CA ASN A 57 -7.31 2.25 -7.87
C ASN A 57 -6.71 3.54 -7.30
N GLU A 58 -7.26 4.06 -6.20
CA GLU A 58 -6.72 5.24 -5.53
C GLU A 58 -5.26 5.01 -5.08
N TYR A 59 -4.98 3.90 -4.39
CA TYR A 59 -3.63 3.57 -3.93
C TYR A 59 -2.66 3.35 -5.09
N THR A 60 -3.10 2.68 -6.16
CA THR A 60 -2.29 2.48 -7.36
C THR A 60 -1.98 3.82 -8.03
N CYS A 61 -2.96 4.71 -8.18
CA CYS A 61 -2.75 6.04 -8.75
C CYS A 61 -1.83 6.91 -7.89
N LEU A 62 -2.00 6.92 -6.56
CA LEU A 62 -1.10 7.62 -5.64
C LEU A 62 0.33 7.10 -5.78
N TRP A 63 0.48 5.79 -5.96
CA TRP A 63 1.79 5.16 -6.13
C TRP A 63 2.44 5.47 -7.47
N GLU A 64 1.71 5.33 -8.58
CA GLU A 64 2.19 5.70 -9.91
C GLU A 64 2.64 7.16 -9.95
N ASN A 65 1.91 8.06 -9.28
CA ASN A 65 2.29 9.47 -9.19
C ASN A 65 3.57 9.66 -8.36
N ALA A 66 3.73 8.93 -7.26
CA ALA A 66 4.92 9.01 -6.42
C ALA A 66 6.20 8.51 -7.13
N ILE A 67 6.09 7.57 -8.07
CA ILE A 67 7.24 7.01 -8.80
C ILE A 67 7.64 7.86 -10.02
N LYS A 68 6.73 8.67 -10.58
CA LYS A 68 6.97 9.49 -11.78
C LYS A 68 7.67 10.84 -11.51
N THR A 69 7.71 11.29 -10.26
CA THR A 69 8.42 12.50 -9.79
C THR A 69 9.79 12.19 -9.22
#